data_AF-A0A4R3U7Z7-F1
#
_entry.id   AF-A0A4R3U7Z7-F1
#
_cell.length_a   1.000
_cell.length_b   1.000
_cell.length_c   1.000
_cell.angle_alpha   90.00
_cell.angle_beta   90.00
_cell.angle_gamma   90.00
#
_symmetry.space_group_name_H-M   'P 1'
#
loop_
_entity.id
_entity.type
_entity.pdbx_description
1 polymer ?
#
loop_
_entity_poly.entity_id
_entity_poly.type
_entity_poly.pdbx_seq_one_letter_code
_entity_poly.pdbx_strand_id
1 'polypeptide(L)'
;MPQMSRRQIMPSSAPRRQRGLSLIGLLFWGGVIAVTAVVAMKIFPTVLEFYTIQRTVDRIAAANPPTVPAARADFDRATITEYSIQSIKSADLEISKDGSDKVVIEFAYDKEIDLFGPVYLLIKYRGRSK
;
A
#
# COMPACT_ATOMS: atom_id res chain seq x y z
N MET A 1 52.32 23.77 61.35
CA MET A 1 51.49 23.43 60.16
C MET A 1 52.04 24.20 58.96
N PRO A 2 52.46 23.49 57.90
CA PRO A 2 51.86 23.75 56.59
C PRO A 2 51.52 22.47 55.79
N GLN A 3 50.42 22.55 55.07
CA GLN A 3 49.85 21.54 54.15
C GLN A 3 50.59 21.56 52.81
N MET A 4 50.99 20.41 52.28
CA MET A 4 51.43 20.27 50.88
C MET A 4 50.42 19.46 50.06
N SER A 5 49.59 20.24 49.38
CA SER A 5 48.94 20.07 48.07
C SER A 5 48.95 18.68 47.42
N ARG A 6 47.76 18.06 47.37
CA ARG A 6 47.44 16.85 46.60
C ARG A 6 47.31 17.21 45.12
N ARG A 7 48.26 16.79 44.28
CA ARG A 7 48.11 16.90 42.82
C ARG A 7 46.95 16.02 42.35
N GLN A 8 45.85 16.65 41.94
CA GLN A 8 44.77 15.99 41.20
C GLN A 8 45.24 15.74 39.76
N ILE A 9 45.24 14.46 39.36
CA ILE A 9 45.42 14.06 37.96
C ILE A 9 44.05 14.21 37.29
N MET A 10 43.94 15.13 36.33
CA MET A 10 42.74 15.31 35.52
C MET A 10 42.60 14.10 34.55
N PRO A 11 41.42 13.47 34.41
CA PRO A 11 41.21 12.46 33.38
C PRO A 11 41.22 13.13 32.01
N SER A 12 42.07 12.63 31.10
CA SER A 12 42.05 13.05 29.70
C SER A 12 40.80 12.46 29.01
N SER A 13 39.86 13.32 28.64
CA SER A 13 38.75 12.93 27.76
C SER A 13 39.31 12.56 26.40
N ALA A 14 39.31 11.27 26.05
CA ALA A 14 39.65 10.82 24.71
C ALA A 14 38.69 11.45 23.69
N PRO A 15 39.16 12.01 22.57
CA PRO A 15 38.27 12.59 21.58
C PRO A 15 37.37 11.50 21.00
N ARG A 16 36.05 11.67 21.13
CA ARG A 16 35.06 10.80 20.48
C ARG A 16 35.31 10.84 18.98
N ARG A 17 35.78 9.72 18.42
CA ARG A 17 35.98 9.57 16.98
C ARG A 17 34.63 9.72 16.30
N GLN A 18 34.37 10.89 15.73
CA GLN A 18 33.14 11.18 15.02
C GLN A 18 33.11 10.29 13.77
N ARG A 19 32.31 9.22 13.83
CA ARG A 19 32.03 8.37 12.67
C ARG A 19 31.00 9.10 11.83
N GLY A 20 31.47 10.00 10.96
CA GLY A 20 30.62 10.62 9.94
C GLY A 20 30.01 9.55 9.04
N LEU A 21 28.85 9.86 8.44
CA LEU A 21 28.28 9.02 7.40
C LEU A 21 29.28 9.00 6.22
N SER A 22 29.76 7.82 5.85
CA SER A 22 30.62 7.68 4.67
C SER A 22 29.87 8.17 3.43
N LEU A 23 30.53 8.91 2.53
CA LEU A 23 29.96 9.31 1.25
C LEU A 23 29.38 8.10 0.48
N ILE A 24 30.07 6.96 0.55
CA ILE A 24 29.61 5.70 -0.04
C ILE A 24 28.32 5.22 0.64
N GLY A 25 28.24 5.33 1.96
CA GLY A 25 27.03 5.00 2.72
C GLY A 25 25.86 5.93 2.38
N LEU A 26 26.12 7.22 2.20
CA LEU A 26 25.11 8.20 1.79
C LEU A 26 24.56 7.88 0.39
N LEU A 27 25.43 7.61 -0.58
CA LEU A 27 25.03 7.27 -1.94
C LEU A 27 24.28 5.94 -2.00
N PHE A 28 24.74 4.94 -1.24
CA PHE A 28 24.05 3.65 -1.14
C PHE A 28 22.61 3.82 -0.62
N TRP A 29 22.44 4.49 0.51
CA TRP A 29 21.10 4.76 1.07
C TRP A 29 20.26 5.65 0.17
N GLY A 30 20.86 6.65 -0.49
CA GLY A 30 20.19 7.47 -1.48
C GLY A 30 19.61 6.65 -2.63
N GLY A 31 20.39 5.69 -3.16
CA GLY A 31 19.93 4.74 -4.18
C GLY A 31 18.79 3.85 -3.69
N VAL A 32 18.90 3.27 -2.50
CA VAL A 32 17.84 2.45 -1.90
C VAL A 32 16.54 3.23 -1.74
N ILE A 33 16.61 4.46 -1.23
CA ILE A 33 15.46 5.34 -1.08
C ILE A 33 14.84 5.68 -2.44
N ALA A 34 15.66 6.00 -3.44
CA ALA A 34 15.17 6.32 -4.79
C ALA A 34 14.41 5.14 -5.42
N VAL A 35 14.97 3.92 -5.36
CA VAL A 35 14.31 2.70 -5.87
C VAL A 35 13.00 2.45 -5.12
N THR A 36 13.02 2.56 -3.79
CA THR A 36 11.82 2.38 -2.95
C THR A 36 10.74 3.40 -3.31
N ALA A 37 11.11 4.66 -3.53
CA ALA A 37 10.18 5.71 -3.91
C ALA A 37 9.52 5.43 -5.27
N VAL A 38 10.28 4.97 -6.27
CA VAL A 38 9.73 4.59 -7.58
C VAL A 38 8.74 3.44 -7.45
N VAL A 39 9.09 2.38 -6.71
CA VAL A 39 8.19 1.26 -6.46
C VAL A 39 6.91 1.73 -5.77
N ALA A 40 7.02 2.54 -4.72
CA ALA A 40 5.87 3.09 -4.00
C ALA A 40 4.95 3.93 -4.89
N MET A 41 5.52 4.78 -5.77
CA MET A 41 4.75 5.58 -6.72
C MET A 41 3.98 4.73 -7.72
N LYS A 42 4.51 3.57 -8.14
CA LYS A 42 3.81 2.66 -9.05
C LYS A 42 2.71 1.85 -8.38
N ILE A 43 2.90 1.47 -7.11
CA ILE A 43 1.90 0.73 -6.32
C ILE A 43 0.76 1.64 -5.85
N PHE A 44 1.05 2.92 -5.61
CA PHE A 44 0.05 3.89 -5.12
C PHE A 44 -1.26 3.92 -5.94
N PRO A 45 -1.25 4.08 -7.28
CA PRO A 45 -2.48 4.09 -8.07
C PRO A 45 -3.25 2.76 -8.01
N THR A 46 -2.56 1.61 -7.90
CA THR A 46 -3.22 0.30 -7.84
C THR A 46 -3.93 0.08 -6.51
N VAL A 47 -3.38 0.61 -5.42
CA VAL A 47 -4.02 0.63 -4.11
C VAL A 47 -5.23 1.56 -4.09
N LEU A 48 -5.15 2.73 -4.74
CA LEU A 48 -6.30 3.62 -4.87
C LEU A 48 -7.45 2.96 -5.63
N GLU A 49 -7.15 2.30 -6.75
CA GLU A 49 -8.14 1.52 -7.50
C GLU A 49 -8.82 0.46 -6.63
N PHE A 50 -8.04 -0.30 -5.84
CA PHE A 50 -8.60 -1.28 -4.89
C PHE A 50 -9.59 -0.64 -3.91
N TYR A 51 -9.24 0.50 -3.30
CA TYR A 51 -10.13 1.18 -2.37
C TYR A 51 -11.39 1.73 -3.06
N THR A 52 -11.26 2.17 -4.30
CA THR A 52 -12.40 2.64 -5.09
C THR A 52 -13.36 1.50 -5.43
N ILE A 53 -12.84 0.32 -5.81
CA ILE A 53 -13.63 -0.89 -6.01
C ILE A 53 -14.32 -1.27 -4.70
N GLN A 54 -13.59 -1.34 -3.59
CA GLN A 54 -14.12 -1.69 -2.27
C GLN A 54 -15.31 -0.77 -1.88
N ARG A 55 -15.15 0.55 -2.01
CA ARG A 55 -16.23 1.50 -1.70
C ARG A 55 -17.43 1.35 -2.62
N THR A 56 -17.19 1.03 -3.89
CA THR A 56 -18.25 0.82 -4.88
C THR A 56 -19.04 -0.44 -4.56
N VAL A 57 -18.38 -1.57 -4.28
CA VAL A 57 -19.08 -2.81 -3.92
C VAL A 57 -19.79 -2.69 -2.57
N ASP A 58 -19.21 -2.00 -1.58
CA ASP A 58 -19.86 -1.70 -0.30
C ASP A 58 -21.17 -0.92 -0.52
N ARG A 59 -21.14 0.11 -1.39
CA ARG A 59 -22.32 0.92 -1.72
C ARG A 59 -23.40 0.09 -2.41
N ILE A 60 -23.02 -0.75 -3.38
CA ILE A 60 -23.95 -1.58 -4.13
C ILE A 60 -24.59 -2.63 -3.19
N ALA A 61 -23.78 -3.33 -2.39
CA ALA A 61 -24.26 -4.30 -1.41
C ALA A 61 -25.24 -3.67 -0.40
N ALA A 62 -24.94 -2.45 0.08
CA ALA A 62 -25.82 -1.71 0.98
C ALA A 62 -27.19 -1.35 0.36
N ALA A 63 -27.26 -1.18 -0.97
CA ALA A 63 -28.52 -0.98 -1.69
C ALA A 63 -29.35 -2.28 -1.82
N ASN A 64 -28.77 -3.43 -1.46
CA ASN A 64 -29.35 -4.77 -1.49
C ASN A 64 -30.11 -5.10 -2.79
N PRO A 65 -29.43 -5.14 -3.96
CA PRO A 65 -30.08 -5.36 -5.25
C PRO A 65 -30.85 -6.68 -5.26
N PRO A 66 -32.05 -6.72 -5.88
CA PRO A 66 -32.91 -7.89 -5.79
C PRO A 66 -32.38 -9.12 -6.55
N THR A 67 -31.44 -8.93 -7.48
CA THR A 67 -30.91 -10.00 -8.33
C THR A 67 -29.42 -9.79 -8.65
N VAL A 68 -28.72 -10.88 -8.98
CA VAL A 68 -27.31 -10.84 -9.43
C VAL A 68 -27.12 -9.94 -10.67
N PRO A 69 -27.96 -10.01 -11.73
CA PRO A 69 -27.85 -9.10 -12.87
C PRO A 69 -28.03 -7.62 -12.49
N ALA A 70 -28.88 -7.31 -11.51
CA ALA A 70 -29.05 -5.93 -11.04
C ALA A 70 -27.77 -5.40 -10.38
N ALA A 71 -27.15 -6.18 -9.49
CA ALA A 71 -25.88 -5.81 -8.87
C ALA A 71 -24.74 -5.62 -9.90
N ARG A 72 -24.67 -6.49 -10.92
CA ARG A 72 -23.71 -6.34 -12.02
C ARG A 72 -23.95 -5.06 -12.83
N ALA A 73 -25.21 -4.77 -13.16
CA ALA A 73 -25.58 -3.54 -13.87
C ALA A 73 -25.26 -2.28 -13.06
N ASP A 74 -25.45 -2.30 -11.74
CA ASP A 74 -25.09 -1.19 -10.86
C ASP A 74 -23.57 -0.97 -10.81
N PHE A 75 -22.78 -2.05 -10.83
CA PHE A 75 -21.31 -1.98 -10.93
C PHE A 75 -20.84 -1.42 -12.27
N ASP A 76 -21.44 -1.86 -13.39
CA ASP A 76 -21.10 -1.35 -14.72
C ASP A 76 -21.37 0.17 -14.80
N ARG A 77 -22.51 0.64 -14.26
CA ARG A 77 -22.82 2.08 -14.20
C ARG A 77 -21.81 2.85 -13.34
N ALA A 78 -21.40 2.29 -12.20
CA ALA A 78 -20.41 2.91 -11.33
C ALA A 78 -19.05 3.06 -12.04
N THR A 79 -18.64 2.03 -12.78
CA THR A 79 -17.37 2.00 -13.52
C THR A 79 -17.30 3.04 -14.65
N ILE A 80 -18.42 3.37 -15.29
CA ILE A 80 -18.49 4.44 -16.31
C ILE A 80 -18.14 5.82 -15.71
N THR A 81 -18.55 6.07 -14.47
CA THR A 81 -18.30 7.34 -13.79
C THR A 81 -16.89 7.40 -13.20
N GLU A 82 -16.37 6.23 -12.81
CA GLU A 82 -15.15 6.08 -12.04
C GLU A 82 -14.02 5.54 -12.93
N TYR A 83 -13.38 6.44 -13.68
CA TYR A 83 -12.29 6.12 -14.62
C TYR A 83 -11.09 5.36 -14.01
N SER A 84 -11.01 5.29 -12.68
CA SER A 84 -9.94 4.59 -11.95
C SER A 84 -10.12 3.07 -11.90
N ILE A 85 -11.33 2.54 -12.13
CA ILE A 85 -11.61 1.09 -12.14
C ILE A 85 -11.38 0.55 -13.55
N GLN A 86 -10.30 -0.22 -13.74
CA GLN A 86 -9.94 -0.82 -15.04
C GLN A 86 -9.56 -2.30 -14.93
N SER A 87 -9.31 -2.79 -13.72
CA SER A 87 -8.77 -4.13 -13.47
C SER A 87 -9.79 -5.25 -13.46
N ILE A 88 -11.05 -4.91 -13.22
CA ILE A 88 -12.13 -5.88 -13.09
C ILE A 88 -13.36 -5.37 -13.82
N LYS A 89 -14.16 -6.32 -14.30
CA LYS A 89 -15.47 -6.09 -14.89
C LYS A 89 -16.55 -6.59 -13.93
N SER A 90 -17.79 -6.21 -14.20
CA SER A 90 -18.92 -6.74 -13.43
C SER A 90 -18.96 -8.26 -13.44
N ALA A 91 -18.48 -8.92 -14.50
CA ALA A 91 -18.36 -10.38 -14.63
C ALA A 91 -17.42 -11.04 -13.60
N ASP A 92 -16.38 -10.33 -13.15
CA ASP A 92 -15.38 -10.84 -12.20
C ASP A 92 -15.87 -10.78 -10.75
N LEU A 93 -17.06 -10.23 -10.51
CA LEU A 93 -17.70 -10.21 -9.21
C LEU A 93 -18.35 -11.56 -8.89
N GLU A 94 -18.09 -12.05 -7.68
CA GLU A 94 -18.82 -13.14 -7.07
C GLU A 94 -19.90 -12.54 -6.17
N ILE A 95 -21.17 -12.80 -6.51
CA ILE A 95 -22.32 -12.20 -5.83
C ILE A 95 -23.09 -13.33 -5.16
N SER A 96 -23.23 -13.24 -3.84
CA SER A 96 -23.93 -14.21 -3.00
C SER A 96 -24.88 -13.49 -2.06
N LYS A 97 -25.65 -14.27 -1.29
CA LYS A 97 -26.43 -13.76 -0.17
C LYS A 97 -25.93 -14.37 1.13
N ASP A 98 -25.86 -13.58 2.18
CA ASP A 98 -25.52 -14.08 3.51
C ASP A 98 -26.71 -14.76 4.20
N GLY A 99 -26.50 -15.25 5.42
CA GLY A 99 -27.55 -15.88 6.22
C GLY A 99 -28.70 -14.95 6.64
N SER A 100 -28.60 -13.65 6.37
CA SER A 100 -29.64 -12.64 6.62
C SER A 100 -30.29 -12.13 5.32
N ASP A 101 -30.11 -12.84 4.21
CA ASP A 101 -30.61 -12.51 2.86
C ASP A 101 -30.04 -11.18 2.29
N LYS A 102 -28.93 -10.69 2.84
CA LYS A 102 -28.23 -9.50 2.32
C LYS A 102 -27.27 -9.86 1.22
N VAL A 103 -27.22 -9.04 0.18
CA VAL A 103 -26.27 -9.19 -0.92
C VAL A 103 -24.84 -8.99 -0.41
N VAL A 104 -23.98 -9.95 -0.73
CA VAL A 104 -22.53 -9.90 -0.51
C VAL A 104 -21.85 -9.96 -1.87
N ILE A 105 -20.91 -9.04 -2.10
CA ILE A 105 -20.15 -8.95 -3.34
C ILE A 105 -18.67 -9.14 -3.02
N GLU A 106 -18.06 -10.14 -3.62
CA GLU A 106 -16.64 -10.46 -3.52
C GLU A 106 -15.94 -10.21 -4.86
N PHE A 107 -14.68 -9.83 -4.80
CA PHE A 107 -13.85 -9.61 -5.98
C PHE A 107 -12.39 -9.98 -5.69
N ALA A 108 -11.70 -10.46 -6.73
CA ALA A 108 -10.29 -10.80 -6.67
C ALA A 108 -9.63 -10.56 -8.03
N TYR A 109 -8.44 -9.97 -8.04
CA TYR A 109 -7.68 -9.75 -9.27
C TYR A 109 -6.19 -9.58 -8.97
N ASP A 110 -5.38 -9.83 -9.99
CA ASP A 110 -3.93 -9.71 -9.94
C ASP A 110 -3.50 -8.45 -10.73
N LYS A 111 -2.60 -7.65 -10.15
CA LYS A 111 -1.97 -6.49 -10.79
C LYS A 111 -0.50 -6.76 -11.01
N GLU A 112 -0.11 -6.79 -12.27
CA GLU A 112 1.28 -6.78 -12.68
C GLU A 112 1.76 -5.34 -12.82
N ILE A 113 2.86 -5.00 -12.15
CA ILE A 113 3.49 -3.69 -12.17
C ILE A 113 4.92 -3.88 -12.63
N ASP A 114 5.20 -3.50 -13.88
CA ASP A 114 6.56 -3.53 -14.40
C ASP A 114 7.49 -2.72 -13.49
N LEU A 115 8.73 -3.15 -13.30
CA LEU A 115 9.75 -2.36 -12.61
C LEU A 115 10.77 -1.87 -13.63
N PHE A 116 11.48 -2.80 -14.27
CA PHE A 116 12.45 -2.54 -15.33
C PHE A 116 12.78 -3.81 -16.08
N GLY A 117 12.91 -3.73 -17.41
CA GLY A 117 13.17 -4.91 -18.25
C GLY A 117 12.17 -6.04 -17.97
N PRO A 118 12.60 -7.29 -17.76
CA PRO A 118 11.71 -8.41 -17.44
C PRO A 118 11.31 -8.48 -15.94
N VAL A 119 11.68 -7.50 -15.13
CA VAL A 119 11.38 -7.49 -13.69
C VAL A 119 10.06 -6.78 -13.44
N TYR A 120 9.14 -7.44 -12.75
CA TYR A 120 7.83 -6.93 -12.38
C TYR A 120 7.46 -7.30 -10.93
N LEU A 121 6.47 -6.60 -10.37
CA LEU A 121 5.80 -6.95 -9.12
C LEU A 121 4.41 -7.48 -9.44
N LEU A 122 4.00 -8.55 -8.75
CA LEU A 122 2.64 -9.05 -8.79
C LEU A 122 1.96 -8.77 -7.45
N ILE A 123 0.87 -8.00 -7.46
CA ILE A 123 0.04 -7.74 -6.28
C ILE A 123 -1.31 -8.41 -6.47
N LYS A 124 -1.69 -9.26 -5.52
CA LYS A 124 -3.00 -9.92 -5.52
C LYS A 124 -3.97 -9.16 -4.63
N TYR A 125 -4.98 -8.54 -5.23
CA TYR A 125 -6.03 -7.84 -4.52
C TYR A 125 -7.24 -8.74 -4.32
N ARG A 126 -7.83 -8.69 -3.13
CA ARG A 126 -9.08 -9.37 -2.78
C ARG A 126 -9.89 -8.50 -1.86
N GLY A 127 -11.20 -8.46 -2.07
CA GLY A 127 -12.12 -7.70 -1.23
C GLY A 127 -13.50 -8.32 -1.22
N ARG A 128 -14.27 -7.93 -0.21
CA ARG A 128 -15.64 -8.39 0.05
C ARG A 128 -16.43 -7.24 0.63
N SER A 129 -17.68 -7.07 0.21
CA SER A 129 -18.58 -6.07 0.76
C SER A 129 -18.94 -6.34 2.22
N LYS A 130 -19.16 -5.28 2.99
CA LYS A 130 -19.57 -5.36 4.41
C LYS A 130 -21.01 -5.81 4.61
#